data_AF-Q3S840-F1
#
_entry.id   AF-Q3S840-F1
#
_cell.length_a   1.000
_cell.length_b   1.000
_cell.length_c   1.000
_cell.angle_alpha   90.00
_cell.angle_beta   90.00
_cell.angle_gamma   90.00
#
_symmetry.space_group_name_H-M   'P 1'
#
loop_
_entity.id
_entity.type
_entity.pdbx_description
1 polymer ?
#
loop_
_entity_poly.entity_id
_entity_poly.type
_entity_poly.pdbx_seq_one_letter_code
_entity_poly.pdbx_strand_id
1 'polypeptide(L)' 'GAPQNHWFGPAGDPRGAGIGTPEAIKLVWSCHREIIYDIGPLPKKWALPAAT' A
#
# COMPACT_ATOMS: atom_id res chain seq x y z
N GLY A 1 16.45 -6.44 -24.10
CA GLY A 1 15.51 -5.90 -23.09
C GLY A 1 15.79 -6.53 -21.75
N ALA A 2 15.33 -5.93 -20.64
CA ALA A 2 15.46 -6.55 -19.32
C ALA A 2 14.63 -7.85 -19.23
N PRO A 3 15.04 -8.87 -18.45
CA PRO A 3 14.25 -10.06 -18.19
C PRO A 3 12.84 -9.68 -17.69
N GLN A 4 11.81 -10.36 -18.20
CA GLN A 4 10.41 -10.07 -17.83
C GLN A 4 9.82 -11.10 -16.87
N ASN A 5 10.44 -12.27 -16.77
CA ASN A 5 9.95 -13.41 -15.98
C ASN A 5 10.49 -13.46 -14.55
N HIS A 6 11.44 -12.60 -14.19
CA HIS A 6 11.98 -12.49 -12.84
C HIS A 6 12.45 -11.06 -12.56
N TRP A 7 12.74 -10.77 -11.29
CA TRP A 7 13.23 -9.48 -10.83
C TRP A 7 14.53 -9.07 -11.53
N PHE A 8 14.63 -7.80 -11.93
CA PHE A 8 15.87 -7.16 -12.34
C PHE A 8 15.94 -5.76 -11.73
N GLY A 9 16.95 -5.50 -10.90
CA GLY A 9 17.14 -4.25 -10.18
C GLY A 9 18.20 -4.38 -9.08
N PRO A 10 18.77 -3.25 -8.59
CA PRO A 10 19.75 -3.27 -7.49
C PRO A 10 19.10 -3.62 -6.14
N ALA A 11 19.94 -3.86 -5.13
CA ALA A 11 19.52 -4.07 -3.73
C ALA A 11 20.34 -3.16 -2.79
N GLY A 12 19.88 -2.98 -1.53
CA GLY A 12 20.57 -2.17 -0.52
C GLY A 12 20.36 -0.65 -0.63
N ASP A 13 19.56 -0.19 -1.59
CA ASP A 13 19.13 1.21 -1.72
C ASP A 13 17.60 1.27 -1.65
N PRO A 14 16.98 2.00 -0.69
CA PRO A 14 15.52 2.11 -0.60
C PRO A 14 14.88 2.78 -1.83
N ARG A 15 15.68 3.36 -2.72
CA ARG A 15 15.24 3.97 -3.99
C ARG A 15 15.39 3.02 -5.19
N GLY A 16 15.91 1.80 -4.97
CA GLY A 16 16.15 0.84 -6.03
C GLY A 16 14.87 0.48 -6.80
N ALA A 17 14.92 0.63 -8.12
CA ALA A 17 13.80 0.27 -9.00
C ALA A 17 13.95 -1.15 -9.54
N GLY A 18 12.85 -1.89 -9.56
CA GLY A 18 12.70 -3.12 -10.35
C GLY A 18 12.09 -2.83 -11.72
N ILE A 19 12.19 -3.79 -12.65
CA ILE A 19 11.51 -3.71 -13.96
C ILE A 19 10.94 -5.07 -14.39
N GLY A 20 9.87 -5.05 -15.19
CA GLY A 20 9.30 -6.22 -15.88
C GLY A 20 8.24 -6.97 -15.09
N THR A 21 8.52 -7.40 -13.87
CA THR A 21 7.58 -8.22 -13.09
C THR A 21 6.37 -7.43 -12.58
N PRO A 22 5.24 -8.08 -12.25
CA PRO A 22 4.09 -7.42 -11.61
C PRO A 22 4.47 -6.69 -10.31
N GLU A 23 5.38 -7.26 -9.52
CA GLU A 23 5.86 -6.69 -8.26
C GLU A 23 6.69 -5.42 -8.52
N ALA A 24 7.55 -5.44 -9.54
CA ALA A 24 8.32 -4.26 -9.95
C ALA A 24 7.40 -3.11 -10.37
N ILE A 25 6.32 -3.41 -11.10
CA ILE A 25 5.34 -2.38 -11.51
C ILE A 25 4.61 -1.82 -10.28
N LYS A 26 4.12 -2.68 -9.38
CA LYS A 26 3.45 -2.24 -8.14
C LYS A 26 4.38 -1.38 -7.28
N LEU A 27 5.64 -1.80 -7.10
CA LEU A 27 6.62 -1.09 -6.28
C LEU A 27 7.00 0.29 -6.87
N VAL A 28 7.24 0.37 -8.17
CA VAL A 28 7.79 1.59 -8.81
C VAL A 28 6.68 2.58 -9.18
N TRP A 29 5.50 2.09 -9.57
CA TRP A 29 4.45 2.92 -10.17
C TRP A 29 3.15 2.97 -9.38
N SER A 30 3.14 2.47 -8.14
CA SER A 30 2.04 2.68 -7.21
C SER A 30 2.55 2.97 -5.81
N CYS A 31 1.65 3.36 -4.93
CA CYS A 31 1.90 3.45 -3.50
C CYS A 31 0.71 2.87 -2.75
N HIS A 32 0.94 2.45 -1.50
CA HIS A 32 -0.15 2.06 -0.63
C HIS A 32 -1.02 3.27 -0.30
N ARG A 33 -2.33 3.14 -0.46
CA ARG A 33 -3.32 4.12 0.00
C ARG A 33 -4.42 3.37 0.73
N GLU A 34 -4.39 3.46 2.05
CA GLU A 34 -5.48 2.96 2.90
C GLU A 34 -6.71 3.88 2.74
N ILE A 35 -7.90 3.31 2.57
CA ILE A 35 -9.16 4.05 2.53
C ILE A 35 -10.04 3.53 3.66
N ILE A 36 -10.36 4.42 4.60
CA ILE A 36 -11.19 4.11 5.77
C ILE A 36 -12.59 4.64 5.50
N TYR A 37 -13.57 3.73 5.43
CA TYR A 37 -14.98 4.08 5.33
C TYR A 37 -15.59 4.08 6.72
N ASP A 38 -16.00 5.26 7.18
CA ASP A 38 -16.71 5.43 8.46
C ASP A 38 -18.08 6.07 8.18
N ILE A 39 -18.99 5.23 7.71
CA ILE A 39 -20.34 5.64 7.32
C ILE A 39 -21.33 4.93 8.26
N GLY A 40 -22.12 5.73 8.96
CA GLY A 40 -23.06 5.30 9.99
C GLY A 40 -24.29 4.52 9.48
N PRO A 41 -25.27 4.22 10.36
CA PRO A 41 -25.69 5.06 11.48
C PRO A 41 -24.92 4.83 12.78
N LEU A 42 -24.89 5.86 13.63
CA LEU A 42 -24.37 5.76 14.98
C LEU A 42 -25.07 4.61 15.74
N PRO A 43 -24.34 3.74 16.47
CA PRO A 43 -24.96 2.69 17.26
C PRO A 43 -25.99 3.26 18.25
N LYS A 44 -27.17 2.63 18.38
CA LYS A 44 -28.26 3.10 19.25
C LYS A 44 -27.88 3.26 20.73
N LYS A 45 -26.84 2.55 21.18
CA LYS A 45 -26.31 2.56 22.54
C LYS A 45 -25.02 3.36 22.67
N TRP A 46 -24.62 4.09 21.62
CA TRP A 46 -23.48 4.99 21.72
C TRP A 46 -23.83 6.10 22.73
N ALA A 47 -22.97 6.28 23.72
CA ALA A 47 -22.99 7.37 24.68
C ALA A 47 -21.59 7.96 24.74
N LEU A 48 -21.48 9.23 25.12
CA LEU A 48 -20.19 9.91 25.27
C LEU A 48 -19.32 9.11 26.26
N PRO A 49 -18.15 8.58 25.84
CA PRO A 49 -17.25 7.89 26.76
C PRO A 49 -16.60 8.87 27.73
N ALA A 50 -16.19 8.39 28.91
CA ALA A 50 -15.29 9.15 29.79
C ALA A 50 -13.96 9.40 29.06
N ALA A 51 -13.29 10.52 29.36
CA ALA A 51 -11.98 10.82 28.80
C ALA A 51 -11.00 9.69 29.13
N THR A 52 -10.31 9.19 28.10
CA THR A 52 -9.28 8.14 28.19
C THR A 52 -7.89 8.73 28.22
#